data_AF-A0A2M8EEL6-F1
#
_entry.id   AF-A0A2M8EEL6-F1
#
_cell.length_a   1.000
_cell.length_b   1.000
_cell.length_c   1.000
_cell.angle_alpha   90.00
_cell.angle_beta   90.00
_cell.angle_gamma   90.00
#
_symmetry.space_group_name_H-M   'P 1'
#
loop_
_entity.id
_entity.type
_entity.pdbx_description
1 polymer ?
#
loop_
_entity_poly.entity_id
_entity_poly.type
_entity_poly.pdbx_seq_one_letter_code
_entity_poly.pdbx_strand_id
1 'polypeptide(L)'
;MNAQELCPICGEGHVTDQVQMTETQYKGHKRNLPLHFKLCDSCTSDFAGAQESKQNRRELMAFHKSVDGLLTGAEITDLRKRYKLTQAQAARLFGGGPVAFSKYENDDVAQSESMDTLLRLVRRSAVAFAELVKEKCMEAEFVTEKQIASSGPKLVRVPINRFNGDRTPEIYNPREFRQFARGEVQCKP
;
A
#
# COMPACT_ATOMS: atom_id res chain seq x y z
N MET A 1 2.35 24.81 -31.85
CA MET A 1 3.09 24.42 -33.07
C MET A 1 3.40 22.94 -32.91
N ASN A 2 2.68 22.06 -33.62
CA ASN A 2 2.96 20.62 -33.60
C ASN A 2 4.23 20.41 -34.42
N ALA A 3 5.38 20.36 -33.74
CA ALA A 3 6.63 19.98 -34.37
C ALA A 3 6.52 18.48 -34.69
N GLN A 4 6.27 18.16 -35.96
CA GLN A 4 6.39 16.80 -36.46
C GLN A 4 7.88 16.44 -36.45
N GLU A 5 8.24 15.40 -35.71
CA GLU A 5 9.62 14.96 -35.59
C GLU A 5 10.03 14.21 -36.86
N LEU A 6 11.21 14.54 -37.40
CA LEU A 6 11.75 13.89 -38.59
C LEU A 6 12.21 12.46 -38.26
N CYS A 7 12.00 11.54 -39.20
CA CYS A 7 12.40 10.16 -39.05
C CYS A 7 13.93 10.02 -39.04
N PRO A 8 14.56 9.46 -38.00
CA PRO A 8 16.01 9.28 -37.94
C PRO A 8 16.52 8.16 -38.86
N ILE A 9 15.61 7.35 -39.42
CA ILE A 9 15.96 6.19 -40.27
C ILE A 9 16.02 6.60 -41.75
N CYS A 10 15.02 7.34 -42.26
CA CYS A 10 15.01 7.78 -43.66
C CYS A 10 15.33 9.27 -43.86
N GLY A 11 15.25 10.11 -42.83
CA GLY A 11 15.55 11.54 -42.91
C GLY A 11 14.52 12.42 -43.62
N GLU A 12 13.51 11.83 -44.26
CA GLU A 12 12.53 12.57 -45.08
C GLU A 12 11.09 12.51 -44.54
N GLY A 13 10.73 11.39 -43.88
CA GLY A 13 9.40 11.19 -43.31
C GLY A 13 9.25 11.82 -41.93
N HIS A 14 8.00 11.88 -41.46
CA HIS A 14 7.66 12.31 -40.11
C HIS A 14 7.23 11.12 -39.26
N VAL A 15 7.56 11.16 -37.98
CA VAL A 15 7.21 10.10 -37.04
C VAL A 15 6.03 10.49 -36.17
N THR A 16 5.18 9.51 -35.90
CA THR A 16 4.01 9.64 -35.04
C THR A 16 4.07 8.62 -33.91
N ASP A 17 3.69 9.04 -32.70
CA ASP A 17 3.63 8.16 -31.54
C ASP A 17 2.47 7.18 -31.68
N GLN A 18 2.76 5.90 -31.44
CA GLN A 18 1.83 4.79 -31.50
C GLN A 18 1.91 3.97 -30.21
N VAL A 19 0.78 3.36 -29.82
CA VAL A 19 0.70 2.46 -28.68
C VAL A 19 -0.06 1.21 -29.09
N GLN A 20 0.55 0.04 -28.89
CA GLN A 20 -0.04 -1.26 -29.17
C GLN A 20 -0.04 -2.14 -27.94
N MET A 21 -1.10 -2.91 -27.71
CA MET A 21 -1.12 -3.92 -26.65
C MET A 21 -0.40 -5.18 -27.12
N THR A 22 0.64 -5.58 -26.39
CA THR A 22 1.45 -6.77 -26.70
C THR A 22 1.41 -7.75 -25.54
N GLU A 23 1.13 -9.02 -25.83
CA GLU A 23 1.18 -10.09 -24.84
C GLU A 23 2.63 -10.32 -24.42
N THR A 24 2.94 -10.12 -23.14
CA THR A 24 4.24 -10.40 -22.54
C THR A 24 4.10 -11.53 -21.54
N GLN A 25 5.08 -12.43 -21.51
CA GLN A 25 5.14 -13.53 -20.54
C GLN A 25 6.33 -13.36 -19.60
N TYR A 26 6.10 -13.52 -18.29
CA TYR A 26 7.14 -13.55 -17.26
C TYR A 26 6.79 -14.59 -16.19
N LYS A 27 7.73 -15.49 -15.87
CA LYS A 27 7.54 -16.60 -14.89
C LYS A 27 6.24 -17.39 -15.08
N GLY A 28 5.84 -17.62 -16.33
CA GLY A 28 4.60 -18.34 -16.66
C GLY A 28 3.33 -17.49 -16.62
N HIS A 29 3.37 -16.27 -16.10
CA HIS A 29 2.26 -15.32 -16.14
C HIS A 29 2.26 -14.55 -17.45
N LYS A 30 1.10 -14.44 -18.09
CA LYS A 30 0.90 -13.66 -19.32
C LYS A 30 0.09 -12.41 -19.01
N ARG A 31 0.49 -11.28 -19.59
CA ARG A 31 -0.25 -10.01 -19.49
C ARG A 31 -0.07 -9.21 -20.76
N ASN A 32 -1.15 -8.57 -21.21
CA ASN A 32 -1.09 -7.59 -22.28
C ASN A 32 -0.60 -6.26 -21.70
N LEU A 33 0.53 -5.76 -22.21
CA LEU A 33 1.15 -4.50 -21.81
C LEU A 33 1.16 -3.51 -22.98
N PRO A 34 1.02 -2.21 -22.73
CA PRO A 34 1.18 -1.20 -23.76
C PRO A 34 2.64 -1.10 -24.20
N LEU A 35 2.86 -1.22 -25.50
CA LEU A 35 4.14 -1.00 -26.17
C LEU A 35 4.05 0.32 -26.93
N HIS A 36 4.82 1.29 -26.46
CA HIS A 36 4.98 2.61 -27.07
C HIS A 36 6.10 2.55 -28.12
N PHE A 37 5.82 3.04 -29.32
CA PHE A 37 6.79 3.14 -30.40
C PHE A 37 6.41 4.29 -31.34
N LYS A 38 7.31 4.66 -32.24
CA LYS A 38 7.09 5.67 -33.27
C LYS A 38 7.01 5.00 -34.62
N LEU A 39 6.08 5.45 -35.46
CA LEU A 39 5.90 4.97 -36.82
C LEU A 39 6.10 6.10 -37.82
N CYS A 40 6.95 5.86 -38.82
CA CYS A 40 7.19 6.79 -39.92
C CYS A 40 6.12 6.68 -41.01
N ASP A 41 5.63 7.81 -41.51
CA ASP A 41 4.64 7.89 -42.59
C ASP A 41 5.19 7.57 -43.99
N SER A 42 6.49 7.81 -44.21
CA SER A 42 7.14 7.64 -45.51
C SER A 42 7.76 6.25 -45.68
N CYS A 43 8.67 5.85 -44.78
CA CYS A 43 9.38 4.58 -44.90
C CYS A 43 8.75 3.44 -44.09
N THR A 44 7.65 3.69 -43.39
CA THR A 44 6.91 2.70 -42.57
C THR A 44 7.72 2.02 -41.47
N SER A 45 8.92 2.52 -41.17
CA SER A 45 9.74 1.99 -40.08
C SER A 45 9.12 2.30 -38.72
N ASP A 46 9.12 1.28 -37.85
CA ASP A 46 8.78 1.40 -36.44
C ASP A 46 10.04 1.34 -35.57
N PHE A 47 10.11 2.21 -34.57
CA PHE A 47 11.21 2.20 -33.60
C PHE A 47 10.79 2.81 -32.27
N ALA A 48 11.45 2.42 -31.18
CA ALA A 48 11.27 3.06 -29.88
C ALA A 48 12.44 4.03 -29.61
N GLY A 49 12.15 5.32 -29.47
CA GLY A 49 13.12 6.31 -29.04
C GLY A 49 13.46 6.17 -27.55
N ALA A 50 14.22 7.12 -27.03
CA ALA A 50 14.66 7.10 -25.63
C ALA A 50 13.48 7.23 -24.64
N GLN A 51 12.45 8.02 -24.98
CA GLN A 51 11.29 8.23 -24.12
C GLN A 51 10.37 7.01 -24.14
N GLU A 52 10.13 6.43 -25.31
CA GLU A 52 9.25 5.27 -25.50
C GLU A 52 9.89 4.03 -24.87
N SER A 53 11.18 3.80 -25.13
CA SER A 53 11.94 2.71 -24.49
C SER A 53 11.94 2.82 -22.97
N LYS A 54 11.96 4.05 -22.44
CA LYS A 54 11.85 4.28 -20.99
C LYS A 54 10.46 3.92 -20.46
N GLN A 55 9.40 4.32 -21.15
CA GLN A 55 8.01 3.98 -20.76
C GLN A 55 7.79 2.47 -20.81
N ASN A 56 8.15 1.82 -21.92
CA ASN A 56 8.03 0.36 -22.08
C ASN A 56 8.76 -0.41 -20.99
N ARG A 57 9.98 0.03 -20.63
CA ARG A 57 10.74 -0.60 -19.54
C ARG A 57 10.01 -0.49 -18.19
N ARG A 58 9.39 0.66 -17.91
CA ARG A 58 8.65 0.88 -16.66
C ARG A 58 7.40 0.00 -16.57
N GLU A 59 6.66 -0.13 -17.67
CA GLU A 59 5.50 -1.03 -17.76
C GLU A 59 5.90 -2.49 -17.53
N LEU A 60 7.01 -2.93 -18.14
CA LEU A 60 7.58 -4.26 -17.92
C LEU A 60 8.02 -4.47 -16.46
N MET A 61 8.67 -3.49 -15.85
CA MET A 61 9.09 -3.56 -14.45
C MET A 61 7.89 -3.61 -13.49
N ALA A 62 6.86 -2.81 -13.72
CA ALA A 62 5.63 -2.86 -12.93
C ALA A 62 4.95 -4.24 -13.04
N PHE A 63 4.94 -4.83 -14.24
CA PHE A 63 4.47 -6.20 -14.44
C PHE A 63 5.31 -7.22 -13.67
N HIS A 64 6.64 -7.20 -13.81
CA HIS A 64 7.52 -8.13 -13.11
C HIS A 64 7.37 -8.02 -11.59
N LYS A 65 7.31 -6.80 -11.05
CA LYS A 65 7.04 -6.56 -9.61
C LYS A 65 5.71 -7.18 -9.17
N SER A 66 4.66 -7.03 -9.98
CA SER A 66 3.35 -7.60 -9.67
C SER A 66 3.37 -9.13 -9.63
N VAL A 67 4.15 -9.77 -10.50
CA VAL A 67 4.36 -11.22 -10.53
C VAL A 67 5.22 -11.67 -9.34
N ASP A 68 6.24 -10.90 -9.00
CA ASP A 68 7.14 -11.17 -7.86
C ASP A 68 6.50 -10.86 -6.50
N GLY A 69 5.28 -10.31 -6.48
CA GLY A 69 4.58 -9.93 -5.25
C GLY A 69 5.19 -8.71 -4.56
N LEU A 70 5.97 -7.91 -5.28
CA LEU A 70 6.56 -6.65 -4.83
C LEU A 70 5.60 -5.48 -5.02
N LEU A 71 5.74 -4.43 -4.21
CA LEU A 71 4.98 -3.20 -4.36
C LEU A 71 5.33 -2.51 -5.68
N THR A 72 4.30 -2.07 -6.40
CA THR A 72 4.43 -1.25 -7.62
C THR A 72 4.79 0.20 -7.27
N GLY A 73 5.35 0.94 -8.23
CA GLY A 73 5.67 2.36 -8.04
C GLY A 73 4.47 3.22 -7.64
N ALA A 74 3.29 2.89 -8.17
CA ALA A 74 2.03 3.51 -7.78
C ALA A 74 1.70 3.27 -6.29
N GLU A 75 1.80 2.04 -5.80
CA GLU A 75 1.53 1.73 -4.38
C GLU A 75 2.54 2.40 -3.43
N ILE A 76 3.80 2.50 -3.84
CA ILE A 76 4.84 3.20 -3.08
C ILE A 76 4.54 4.71 -3.04
N THR A 77 4.09 5.28 -4.16
CA THR A 77 3.65 6.68 -4.24
C THR A 77 2.48 6.94 -3.31
N ASP A 78 1.49 6.06 -3.29
CA ASP A 78 0.31 6.18 -2.44
C ASP A 78 0.66 6.08 -0.96
N LEU A 79 1.56 5.15 -0.60
CA LEU A 79 2.10 5.05 0.76
C LEU A 79 2.80 6.34 1.19
N ARG A 80 3.62 6.92 0.31
CA ARG A 80 4.32 8.17 0.57
C ARG A 80 3.35 9.33 0.77
N LYS A 81 2.36 9.45 -0.12
CA LYS A 81 1.31 10.49 -0.07
C LYS A 81 0.43 10.35 1.18
N ARG A 82 0.12 9.12 1.61
CA ARG A 82 -0.66 8.86 2.83
C ARG A 82 -0.04 9.48 4.07
N TYR A 83 1.28 9.44 4.18
CA TYR A 83 2.03 10.06 5.28
C TYR A 83 2.59 11.46 4.94
N LYS A 84 2.14 12.06 3.83
CA LYS A 84 2.54 13.39 3.34
C LYS A 84 4.06 13.58 3.24
N LEU A 85 4.78 12.52 2.89
CA LEU A 85 6.24 12.56 2.79
C LEU A 85 6.68 13.13 1.44
N THR A 86 7.74 13.92 1.43
CA THR A 86 8.52 14.17 0.21
C THR A 86 9.37 12.94 -0.15
N GLN A 87 9.80 12.81 -1.40
CA GLN A 87 10.69 11.71 -1.80
C GLN A 87 12.02 11.74 -1.02
N ALA A 88 12.56 12.93 -0.75
CA ALA A 88 13.77 13.10 0.05
C ALA A 88 13.57 12.68 1.52
N GLN A 89 12.41 12.99 2.11
CA GLN A 89 12.08 12.51 3.46
C GLN A 89 11.91 10.99 3.50
N ALA A 90 11.21 10.41 2.52
CA ALA A 90 11.06 8.98 2.42
C ALA A 90 12.42 8.27 2.26
N ALA A 91 13.32 8.80 1.42
CA ALA A 91 14.67 8.30 1.25
C ALA A 91 15.51 8.36 2.56
N ARG A 92 15.33 9.40 3.39
CA ARG A 92 15.99 9.48 4.70
C ARG A 92 15.38 8.53 5.73
N LEU A 93 14.05 8.40 5.73
CA LEU A 93 13.32 7.59 6.69
C LEU A 93 13.54 6.09 6.46
N PHE A 94 13.33 5.63 5.22
CA PHE A 94 13.43 4.21 4.86
C PHE A 94 14.84 3.81 4.40
N GLY A 95 15.62 4.75 3.85
CA GLY A 95 16.94 4.50 3.28
C GLY A 95 16.95 4.36 1.76
N GLY A 96 18.00 3.75 1.23
CA GLY A 96 18.21 3.54 -0.22
C GLY A 96 18.92 4.69 -0.95
N GLY A 97 19.14 5.82 -0.28
CA GLY A 97 19.81 6.99 -0.85
C GLY A 97 18.84 7.98 -1.51
N PRO A 98 19.31 9.19 -1.85
CA PRO A 98 18.45 10.36 -2.12
C PRO A 98 17.54 10.21 -3.35
N VAL A 99 17.88 9.32 -4.29
CA VAL A 99 17.13 9.10 -5.54
C VAL A 99 16.29 7.81 -5.55
N ALA A 100 16.32 7.03 -4.46
CA ALA A 100 15.70 5.71 -4.42
C ALA A 100 14.18 5.76 -4.64
N PHE A 101 13.48 6.62 -3.89
CA PHE A 101 12.03 6.74 -4.00
C PHE A 101 11.57 7.25 -5.36
N SER A 102 12.33 8.15 -6.00
CA SER A 102 12.04 8.55 -7.38
C SER A 102 12.15 7.36 -8.35
N LYS A 103 13.16 6.50 -8.20
CA LYS A 103 13.30 5.29 -9.03
C LYS A 103 12.23 4.24 -8.75
N TYR A 104 11.88 4.03 -7.49
CA TYR A 104 10.86 3.06 -7.09
C TYR A 104 9.47 3.49 -7.56
N GLU A 105 9.10 4.76 -7.34
CA GLU A 105 7.81 5.33 -7.73
C GLU A 105 7.60 5.34 -9.25
N ASN A 106 8.68 5.47 -10.01
CA ASN A 106 8.66 5.44 -11.47
C ASN A 106 8.78 4.03 -12.07
N ASP A 107 8.91 2.98 -11.25
CA ASP A 107 9.21 1.62 -11.71
C ASP A 107 10.48 1.51 -12.58
N ASP A 108 11.44 2.42 -12.36
CA ASP A 108 12.75 2.36 -13.01
C ASP A 108 13.64 1.27 -12.40
N VAL A 109 13.44 0.94 -11.11
CA VAL A 109 14.19 -0.07 -10.36
C VAL A 109 13.24 -0.80 -9.38
N ALA A 110 13.50 -2.09 -9.15
CA ALA A 110 12.89 -2.85 -8.08
C ALA A 110 13.60 -2.65 -6.73
N GLN A 111 12.82 -2.44 -5.69
CA GLN A 111 13.28 -2.40 -4.30
C GLN A 111 13.75 -3.78 -3.84
N SER A 112 14.62 -3.82 -2.83
CA SER A 112 14.98 -5.08 -2.16
C SER A 112 13.78 -5.66 -1.40
N GLU A 113 13.77 -6.96 -1.18
CA GLU A 113 12.74 -7.65 -0.38
C GLU A 113 12.61 -7.07 1.04
N SER A 114 13.75 -6.71 1.65
CA SER A 114 13.80 -6.06 2.96
C SER A 114 13.10 -4.69 2.97
N MET A 115 13.33 -3.89 1.92
CA MET A 115 12.68 -2.59 1.75
C MET A 115 11.17 -2.77 1.51
N ASP A 116 10.78 -3.72 0.65
CA ASP A 116 9.38 -4.04 0.38
C ASP A 116 8.63 -4.44 1.66
N THR A 117 9.24 -5.30 2.47
CA THR A 117 8.71 -5.75 3.76
C THR A 117 8.51 -4.57 4.71
N LEU A 118 9.50 -3.68 4.82
CA LEU A 118 9.41 -2.48 5.66
C LEU A 118 8.28 -1.55 5.20
N LEU A 119 8.17 -1.29 3.89
CA LEU A 119 7.11 -0.46 3.32
C LEU A 119 5.72 -1.08 3.59
N ARG A 120 5.58 -2.40 3.47
CA ARG A 120 4.33 -3.11 3.79
C ARG A 120 3.98 -3.03 5.27
N LEU A 121 4.96 -3.13 6.16
CA LEU A 121 4.75 -3.00 7.60
C LEU A 121 4.19 -1.62 7.95
N VAL A 122 4.83 -0.56 7.43
CA VAL A 122 4.39 0.83 7.62
C VAL A 122 3.03 1.09 6.96
N ARG A 123 2.75 0.46 5.81
CA ARG A 123 1.42 0.54 5.17
C ARG A 123 0.31 -0.03 6.05
N ARG A 124 0.60 -1.07 6.83
CA ARG A 124 -0.36 -1.77 7.70
C ARG A 124 -0.48 -1.15 9.09
N SER A 125 0.60 -0.59 9.63
CA SER A 125 0.65 -0.07 11.00
C SER A 125 1.17 1.36 11.04
N ALA A 126 0.29 2.31 11.41
CA ALA A 126 0.69 3.68 11.69
C ALA A 126 1.61 3.79 12.93
N VAL A 127 1.50 2.84 13.87
CA VAL A 127 2.42 2.75 15.01
C VAL A 127 3.84 2.44 14.52
N ALA A 128 3.98 1.50 13.59
CA ALA A 128 5.29 1.18 13.00
C ALA A 128 5.92 2.38 12.28
N PHE A 129 5.09 3.20 11.60
CA PHE A 129 5.56 4.47 11.03
C PHE A 129 6.10 5.43 12.10
N ALA A 130 5.33 5.63 13.18
CA ALA A 130 5.73 6.53 14.27
C ALA A 130 7.02 6.06 14.97
N GLU A 131 7.17 4.76 15.21
CA GLU A 131 8.39 4.18 15.78
C GLU A 131 9.58 4.32 14.82
N LEU A 132 9.39 4.14 13.50
CA LEU A 132 10.46 4.36 12.53
C LEU A 132 10.90 5.82 12.47
N VAL A 133 9.97 6.76 12.61
CA VAL A 133 10.26 8.20 12.67
C VAL A 133 11.09 8.54 13.92
N LYS A 134 10.75 7.97 15.08
CA LYS A 134 11.53 8.11 16.33
C LYS A 134 12.94 7.56 16.16
N GLU A 135 13.07 6.37 15.62
CA GLU A 135 14.35 5.70 15.38
C GLU A 135 15.28 6.53 14.49
N LYS A 136 14.71 7.26 13.52
CA LYS A 136 15.47 8.16 12.64
C LYS A 136 15.61 9.59 13.16
N CYS A 137 15.13 9.87 14.38
CA CYS A 137 15.11 11.20 14.99
C CYS A 137 14.45 12.27 14.08
N MET A 138 13.45 11.87 13.27
CA MET A 138 12.78 12.77 12.33
C MET A 138 11.48 13.36 12.89
N GLU A 139 11.21 13.21 14.18
CA GLU A 139 9.96 13.62 14.82
C GLU A 139 9.61 15.10 14.57
N ALA A 140 10.63 15.98 14.58
CA ALA A 140 10.47 17.41 14.34
C ALA A 140 9.91 17.74 12.95
N GLU A 141 10.14 16.90 11.95
CA GLU A 141 9.64 17.08 10.58
C GLU A 141 8.21 16.58 10.39
N PHE A 142 7.75 15.71 11.31
CA PHE A 142 6.46 15.03 11.23
C PHE A 142 5.55 15.40 12.41
N VAL A 143 5.81 16.53 13.07
CA VAL A 143 4.86 17.20 13.97
C VAL A 143 3.67 17.66 13.14
N THR A 144 2.88 16.68 12.72
CA THR A 144 1.55 16.86 12.19
C THR A 144 0.67 16.90 13.42
N GLU A 145 -0.06 18.02 13.54
CA GLU A 145 -1.21 18.24 14.42
C GLU A 145 -1.64 16.95 15.10
N LYS A 146 -1.31 16.82 16.39
CA LYS A 146 -1.98 15.86 17.25
C LYS A 146 -3.47 16.08 17.00
N GLN A 147 -4.11 15.18 16.25
CA GLN A 147 -5.51 14.94 16.47
C GLN A 147 -5.58 14.34 17.86
N ILE A 148 -5.68 15.23 18.84
CA ILE A 148 -6.37 15.00 20.09
C ILE A 148 -7.83 14.79 19.69
N ALA A 149 -8.13 13.65 19.06
CA ALA A 149 -9.43 13.06 19.18
C ALA A 149 -9.39 12.29 20.50
N SER A 150 -9.40 13.03 21.61
CA SER A 150 -9.84 12.49 22.89
C SER A 150 -11.33 12.19 22.78
N SER A 151 -11.68 11.17 22.01
CA SER A 151 -12.90 10.41 22.28
C SER A 151 -12.62 9.55 23.52
N GLY A 152 -12.38 10.22 24.65
CA GLY A 152 -12.64 9.60 25.93
C GLY A 152 -14.08 9.09 25.89
N PRO A 153 -14.37 7.92 26.47
CA PRO A 153 -15.74 7.42 26.48
C PRO A 153 -16.64 8.53 27.02
N LYS A 154 -17.74 8.84 26.31
CA LYS A 154 -18.75 9.78 26.78
C LYS A 154 -19.23 9.26 28.13
N LEU A 155 -18.77 9.87 29.21
CA LEU A 155 -19.27 9.60 30.56
C LEU A 155 -20.69 10.16 30.62
N VAL A 156 -21.67 9.31 30.29
CA VAL A 156 -23.07 9.61 30.53
C VAL A 156 -23.28 9.48 32.03
N ARG A 157 -23.56 10.60 32.70
CA ARG A 157 -24.04 10.58 34.08
C ARG A 157 -25.43 9.94 34.06
N VAL A 158 -25.49 8.67 34.42
CA VAL A 158 -26.76 7.99 34.68
C VAL A 158 -27.29 8.55 36.01
N PRO A 159 -28.47 9.20 36.04
CA PRO A 159 -29.08 9.57 37.30
C PRO A 159 -29.42 8.27 38.05
N ILE A 160 -28.82 8.08 39.23
CA ILE A 160 -29.23 7.02 40.14
C ILE A 160 -30.57 7.46 40.73
N ASN A 161 -31.67 7.09 40.07
CA ASN A 161 -32.97 7.11 40.73
C ASN A 161 -32.92 6.05 41.83
N ARG A 162 -32.72 6.50 43.07
CA ARG A 162 -33.02 5.69 44.24
C ARG A 162 -34.50 5.36 44.19
N PHE A 163 -34.83 4.19 43.67
CA PHE A 163 -36.17 3.64 43.78
C PHE A 163 -36.48 3.50 45.28
N ASN A 164 -37.27 4.43 45.81
CA ASN A 164 -38.03 4.21 47.03
C ASN A 164 -39.19 3.27 46.65
N GLY A 165 -38.85 1.99 46.47
CA GLY A 165 -39.80 0.93 46.21
C GLY A 165 -39.35 -0.27 47.02
N ASP A 166 -40.20 -0.65 47.97
CA ASP A 166 -40.06 -1.81 48.86
C ASP A 166 -40.06 -3.11 48.04
N ARG A 167 -38.94 -3.40 47.39
CA ARG A 167 -38.67 -4.65 46.68
C ARG A 167 -37.32 -5.16 47.16
N THR A 168 -37.38 -6.08 48.12
CA THR A 168 -36.28 -6.99 48.40
C THR A 168 -35.92 -7.71 47.09
N PRO A 169 -34.72 -7.50 46.52
CA PRO A 169 -34.30 -8.35 45.41
C PRO A 169 -34.16 -9.77 45.96
N GLU A 170 -34.80 -10.75 45.34
CA GLU A 170 -34.47 -12.16 45.59
C GLU A 170 -32.98 -12.34 45.29
N ILE A 171 -32.18 -12.31 46.34
CA ILE A 171 -30.75 -12.55 46.28
C ILE A 171 -30.60 -14.00 45.85
N TYR A 172 -30.08 -14.21 44.64
CA TYR A 172 -29.77 -15.54 44.11
C TYR A 172 -29.05 -16.37 45.18
N ASN A 173 -29.72 -17.41 45.67
CA ASN A 173 -29.19 -18.32 46.68
C ASN A 173 -28.79 -19.64 46.01
N PRO A 174 -27.50 -19.82 45.65
CA PRO A 174 -27.04 -21.03 44.97
C PRO A 174 -27.15 -22.31 45.81
N ARG A 175 -27.60 -22.25 47.07
CA ARG A 175 -27.90 -23.42 47.91
C ARG A 175 -29.26 -24.05 47.60
N GLU A 176 -30.21 -23.30 47.05
CA GLU A 176 -31.56 -23.81 46.72
C GLU A 176 -31.54 -24.80 45.55
N PHE A 177 -30.51 -24.71 44.70
CA PHE A 177 -30.34 -25.56 43.51
C PHE A 177 -29.38 -26.74 43.72
N ARG A 178 -28.85 -26.95 44.94
CA ARG A 178 -28.02 -28.12 45.26
C ARG A 178 -28.84 -29.25 45.85
N GLN A 179 -29.61 -29.95 45.01
CA GLN A 179 -30.17 -31.24 45.38
C GLN A 179 -29.15 -32.34 45.08
N PHE A 180 -28.48 -32.85 46.12
CA PHE A 180 -27.78 -34.12 46.03
C PHE A 180 -28.78 -35.23 46.35
N ALA A 181 -29.25 -35.95 45.33
CA ALA A 181 -29.98 -37.20 45.53
C ALA A 181 -29.04 -38.20 46.24
N ARG A 182 -29.39 -38.58 47.47
CA ARG A 182 -28.73 -39.68 48.18
C ARG A 182 -29.22 -41.01 47.61
N GLY A 183 -28.30 -41.81 47.08
CA GLY A 183 -28.52 -43.20 46.62
C GLY A 183 -29.28 -43.24 45.28
N GLU A 184 -28.90 -44.02 44.28
CA GLU A 184 -28.25 -45.32 44.30
C GLU A 184 -27.33 -45.49 43.08
N VAL A 185 -26.28 -46.28 43.30
CA VAL A 185 -25.36 -46.80 42.29
C VAL A 185 -26.11 -47.79 41.40
N GLN A 186 -25.98 -47.68 40.08
CA GLN A 186 -26.03 -48.85 39.19
C GLN A 186 -25.21 -48.62 37.93
N CYS A 187 -24.00 -49.20 37.91
CA CYS A 187 -23.34 -49.58 36.67
C CYS A 187 -23.94 -50.93 36.23
N LYS A 188 -24.30 -51.04 34.95
CA LYS A 188 -24.59 -52.32 34.30
C LYS A 188 -23.83 -52.40 32.96
N PRO A 189 -23.56 -53.63 32.50
CA PRO A 189 -22.27 -54.08 31.96
C PRO A 189 -21.96 -53.62 30.53
#